data_AF-A0A7X7DZE1-F1
#
_entry.id   AF-A0A7X7DZE1-F1
#
_cell.length_a   1.000
_cell.length_b   1.000
_cell.length_c   1.000
_cell.angle_alpha   90.00
_cell.angle_beta   90.00
_cell.angle_gamma   90.00
#
_symmetry.space_group_name_H-M   'P 1'
#
loop_
_entity.id
_entity.type
_entity.pdbx_description
1 polymer ?
#
loop_
_entity_poly.entity_id
_entity_poly.type
_entity_poly.pdbx_seq_one_letter_code
_entity_poly.pdbx_strand_id
1 'polypeptide(L)'
;MKFNIQCISMCIVLSFASLYAHRCYECTEEPRYFPANSININPFTLYDRNINVNFEHLFEDRHGFMVEGSYYFKGGFTVGAQYRYHYFRRHNQSGLNSRFMGPFLKYERYHGDLSQSTHGIDSYWKYDVSDIRLGVNWGRRWFIGNVFNIVFRFGYGYPVMYQSIWYPHNQPSWADGLVKFVKGFDGEISVGFAF
;
A
#
# COMPACT_ATOMS: atom_id res chain seq x y z
N MET A 1 9.89 40.32 -7.03
CA MET A 1 10.88 39.36 -7.57
C MET A 1 10.48 37.97 -7.07
N LYS A 2 9.78 37.19 -7.89
CA LYS A 2 9.22 35.87 -7.53
C LYS A 2 10.01 34.80 -8.29
N PHE A 3 10.64 33.88 -7.58
CA PHE A 3 11.33 32.73 -8.18
C PHE A 3 10.32 31.61 -8.46
N ASN A 4 10.29 31.17 -9.72
CA ASN A 4 9.41 30.11 -10.23
C ASN A 4 10.17 28.78 -10.14
N ILE A 5 9.84 27.93 -9.18
CA ILE A 5 10.42 26.58 -9.01
C ILE A 5 9.41 25.58 -9.57
N GLN A 6 9.40 25.38 -10.89
CA GLN A 6 8.57 24.34 -11.51
C GLN A 6 9.21 23.55 -12.67
N CYS A 7 10.52 23.68 -12.95
CA CYS A 7 11.12 22.98 -14.11
C CYS A 7 12.35 22.11 -13.84
N ILE A 8 12.71 21.79 -12.59
CA ILE A 8 13.95 21.03 -12.32
C ILE A 8 13.72 19.57 -11.87
N SER A 9 12.49 19.15 -11.58
CA SER A 9 12.24 17.79 -11.05
C SER A 9 11.87 16.73 -12.09
N MET A 10 11.78 17.06 -13.38
CA MET A 10 11.37 16.10 -14.43
C MET A 10 12.52 15.59 -15.31
N CYS A 11 13.73 16.15 -15.20
CA CYS A 11 14.87 15.75 -16.02
C CYS A 11 15.78 14.67 -15.40
N ILE A 12 15.70 14.40 -14.09
CA ILE A 12 16.59 13.42 -13.44
C ILE A 12 16.08 11.97 -13.59
N VAL A 13 14.81 11.77 -13.93
CA VAL A 13 14.23 10.42 -14.09
C VAL A 13 14.48 9.83 -15.49
N LEU A 14 14.77 10.65 -16.50
CA LEU A 14 14.99 10.19 -17.88
C LEU A 14 16.46 9.89 -18.22
N SER A 15 17.42 10.31 -17.39
CA SER A 15 18.85 10.14 -17.68
C SER A 15 19.42 8.76 -17.33
N PHE A 16 18.65 7.88 -16.67
CA PHE A 16 19.07 6.50 -16.36
C PHE A 16 18.57 5.47 -17.37
N ALA A 17 17.66 5.84 -18.28
CA ALA A 17 17.08 4.93 -19.27
C ALA A 17 18.06 4.61 -20.43
N SER A 18 19.04 5.48 -20.71
CA SER A 18 19.95 5.33 -21.85
C SER A 18 21.22 4.53 -21.55
N LEU A 19 21.53 4.24 -20.28
CA LEU A 19 22.74 3.50 -19.89
C LEU A 19 22.52 1.99 -19.65
N TYR A 20 21.28 1.52 -19.65
CA TYR A 20 20.95 0.09 -19.46
C TYR A 20 20.57 -0.66 -20.76
N ALA A 21 20.49 0.03 -21.91
CA ALA A 21 20.20 -0.60 -23.20
C ALA A 21 21.37 -1.40 -23.80
N HIS A 22 22.55 -1.44 -23.15
CA HIS A 22 23.71 -2.19 -23.61
C HIS A 22 24.09 -3.32 -22.65
N ARG A 23 23.28 -4.39 -22.63
CA ARG A 23 23.72 -5.74 -22.25
C ARG A 23 22.79 -6.79 -22.86
N CYS A 24 22.75 -6.86 -24.20
CA CYS A 24 22.49 -8.13 -24.86
C CYS A 24 23.69 -9.04 -24.55
N TYR A 25 23.46 -10.03 -23.70
CA TYR A 25 24.31 -11.21 -23.64
C TYR A 25 23.40 -12.43 -23.55
N GLU A 26 23.53 -13.24 -24.59
CA GLU A 26 23.07 -14.61 -24.77
C GLU A 26 22.66 -15.33 -23.47
N CYS A 27 21.39 -15.71 -23.36
CA CYS A 27 20.99 -16.94 -22.66
C CYS A 27 19.80 -17.54 -23.41
N THR A 28 20.04 -18.66 -24.07
CA THR A 28 19.04 -19.62 -24.48
C THR A 28 18.33 -20.17 -23.24
N GLU A 29 17.18 -19.60 -22.88
CA GLU A 29 16.15 -20.28 -22.09
C GLU A 29 14.80 -19.94 -22.72
N GLU A 30 13.89 -20.92 -22.79
CA GLU A 30 12.52 -20.72 -23.29
C GLU A 30 11.88 -19.49 -22.63
N PRO A 31 11.01 -18.74 -23.35
CA PRO A 31 10.31 -17.62 -22.76
C PRO A 31 9.39 -18.13 -21.64
N ARG A 32 9.91 -18.19 -20.42
CA ARG A 32 9.08 -18.39 -19.22
C ARG A 32 8.24 -17.14 -19.09
N TYR A 33 6.96 -17.30 -19.41
CA TYR A 33 5.95 -16.28 -19.20
C TYR A 33 5.89 -15.94 -17.72
N PHE A 34 6.48 -14.81 -17.34
CA PHE A 34 6.27 -14.23 -16.02
C PHE A 34 5.02 -13.36 -16.11
N PRO A 35 3.97 -13.63 -15.30
CA PRO A 35 2.79 -12.78 -15.30
C PRO A 35 3.20 -11.37 -14.91
N ALA A 36 2.73 -10.40 -15.69
CA ALA A 36 2.98 -8.98 -15.46
C ALA A 36 1.91 -8.40 -14.55
N ASN A 37 0.73 -9.01 -14.46
CA ASN A 37 -0.38 -8.48 -13.71
C ASN A 37 -0.72 -9.38 -12.53
N SER A 38 -1.28 -8.79 -11.48
CA SER A 38 -1.94 -9.55 -10.43
C SER A 38 -3.12 -8.81 -9.85
N ILE A 39 -4.14 -9.57 -9.44
CA ILE A 39 -5.24 -9.09 -8.63
C ILE A 39 -5.29 -9.89 -7.34
N ASN A 40 -5.44 -9.20 -6.22
CA ASN A 40 -5.40 -9.78 -4.90
C ASN A 40 -6.56 -9.25 -4.03
N ILE A 41 -7.05 -10.11 -3.14
CA ILE A 41 -8.06 -9.78 -2.14
C ILE A 41 -7.49 -10.14 -0.77
N ASN A 42 -7.65 -9.25 0.21
CA ASN A 42 -7.32 -9.55 1.60
C ASN A 42 -8.52 -10.29 2.24
N PRO A 43 -8.42 -11.60 2.57
CA PRO A 43 -9.53 -12.30 3.20
C PRO A 43 -9.74 -11.89 4.67
N PHE A 44 -8.70 -11.39 5.35
CA PHE A 44 -8.79 -11.03 6.77
C PHE A 44 -9.65 -9.79 7.01
N THR A 45 -9.77 -8.90 6.02
CA THR A 45 -10.66 -7.74 6.11
C THR A 45 -12.13 -8.14 6.23
N LEU A 46 -12.53 -9.34 5.79
CA LEU A 46 -13.92 -9.78 5.95
C LEU A 46 -14.32 -9.91 7.44
N TYR A 47 -13.39 -10.23 8.34
CA TYR A 47 -13.66 -10.25 9.78
C TYR A 47 -14.00 -8.87 10.33
N ASP A 48 -13.33 -7.83 9.80
CA ASP A 48 -13.56 -6.43 10.15
C ASP A 48 -14.65 -5.76 9.31
N ARG A 49 -15.43 -6.56 8.57
CA ARG A 49 -16.51 -6.09 7.69
C ARG A 49 -16.02 -5.11 6.62
N ASN A 50 -14.85 -5.35 6.06
CA ASN A 50 -14.35 -4.64 4.89
C ASN A 50 -13.91 -5.58 3.76
N ILE A 51 -14.04 -5.10 2.53
CA ILE A 51 -13.47 -5.75 1.35
C ILE A 51 -12.29 -4.91 0.90
N ASN A 52 -11.12 -5.52 0.75
CA ASN A 52 -9.93 -4.89 0.18
C ASN A 52 -9.49 -5.65 -1.06
N VAL A 53 -9.30 -4.92 -2.15
CA VAL A 53 -8.81 -5.43 -3.43
C VAL A 53 -7.61 -4.61 -3.86
N ASN A 54 -6.60 -5.26 -4.40
CA ASN A 54 -5.50 -4.58 -5.06
C ASN A 54 -5.16 -5.20 -6.41
N PHE A 55 -4.67 -4.34 -7.30
CA PHE A 55 -4.18 -4.69 -8.61
C PHE A 55 -2.74 -4.19 -8.74
N GLU A 56 -1.85 -5.01 -9.28
CA GLU A 56 -0.48 -4.64 -9.58
C GLU A 56 -0.12 -4.97 -11.02
N HIS A 57 0.56 -4.04 -11.68
CA HIS A 57 1.22 -4.25 -12.95
C HIS A 57 2.73 -4.10 -12.79
N LEU A 58 3.47 -5.06 -13.32
CA LEU A 58 4.93 -5.11 -13.33
C LEU A 58 5.44 -4.63 -14.69
N PHE A 59 6.19 -3.54 -14.67
CA PHE A 59 7.02 -3.07 -15.74
C PHE A 59 8.36 -3.81 -15.68
N GLU A 60 8.67 -4.53 -16.76
CA GLU A 60 9.83 -5.43 -16.86
C GLU A 60 9.83 -6.49 -15.74
N ASP A 61 10.98 -6.71 -15.09
CA ASP A 61 11.10 -7.69 -14.00
C ASP A 61 11.09 -7.06 -12.61
N ARG A 62 11.20 -5.72 -12.51
CA ARG A 62 11.57 -5.05 -11.25
C ARG A 62 10.64 -3.96 -10.78
N HIS A 63 9.86 -3.35 -11.66
CA HIS A 63 9.17 -2.10 -11.35
C HIS A 63 7.66 -2.33 -11.34
N GLY A 64 7.06 -2.48 -10.17
CA GLY A 64 5.62 -2.63 -10.00
C GLY A 64 4.93 -1.30 -9.74
N PHE A 65 3.73 -1.14 -10.28
CA PHE A 65 2.75 -0.14 -9.84
C PHE A 65 1.50 -0.84 -9.36
N MET A 66 1.12 -0.59 -8.11
CA MET A 66 -0.02 -1.19 -7.44
C MET A 66 -1.03 -0.12 -7.06
N VAL A 67 -2.29 -0.43 -7.29
CA VAL A 67 -3.44 0.33 -6.81
C VAL A 67 -4.28 -0.54 -5.90
N GLU A 68 -4.88 0.07 -4.88
CA GLU A 68 -5.72 -0.63 -3.92
C GLU A 68 -6.96 0.16 -3.58
N GLY A 69 -8.02 -0.57 -3.27
CA GLY A 69 -9.29 -0.04 -2.80
C GLY A 69 -9.83 -0.88 -1.65
N SER A 70 -10.27 -0.22 -0.59
CA SER A 70 -11.02 -0.85 0.50
C SER A 70 -12.38 -0.20 0.65
N TYR A 71 -13.41 -1.00 0.89
CA TYR A 71 -14.74 -0.53 1.29
C TYR A 71 -15.09 -1.07 2.67
N TYR A 72 -15.49 -0.17 3.58
CA TYR A 72 -15.89 -0.54 4.94
C TYR A 72 -17.42 -0.56 5.03
N PHE A 73 -18.01 -1.69 5.44
CA PHE A 73 -19.47 -1.81 5.51
C PHE A 73 -20.11 -0.92 6.58
N LYS A 74 -19.33 -0.45 7.56
CA LYS A 74 -19.77 0.56 8.54
C LYS A 74 -19.74 2.00 8.00
N GLY A 75 -19.33 2.18 6.75
CA GLY A 75 -19.15 3.48 6.11
C GLY A 75 -17.68 3.89 6.07
N GLY A 76 -17.23 4.32 4.89
CA GLY A 76 -15.85 4.71 4.65
C GLY A 76 -15.22 3.93 3.49
N PHE A 77 -14.04 4.38 3.09
CA PHE A 77 -13.26 3.74 2.04
C PHE A 77 -11.79 4.13 2.13
N THR A 78 -10.94 3.32 1.52
CA THR A 78 -9.52 3.63 1.30
C THR A 78 -9.23 3.50 -0.18
N VAL A 79 -8.43 4.42 -0.72
CA VAL A 79 -7.82 4.28 -2.05
C VAL A 79 -6.33 4.53 -1.90
N GLY A 80 -5.53 3.66 -2.51
CA GLY A 80 -4.08 3.73 -2.43
C GLY A 80 -3.41 3.52 -3.77
N ALA A 81 -2.23 4.11 -3.91
CA ALA A 81 -1.30 3.84 -4.99
C ALA A 81 0.08 3.60 -4.42
N GLN A 82 0.82 2.70 -5.05
CA GLN A 82 2.12 2.28 -4.59
C GLN A 82 3.06 2.01 -5.78
N TYR A 83 4.30 2.48 -5.67
CA TYR A 83 5.41 1.96 -6.46
C TYR A 83 6.11 0.82 -5.71
N ARG A 84 6.46 -0.26 -6.41
CA ARG A 84 7.11 -1.45 -5.86
C ARG A 84 8.39 -1.75 -6.63
N TYR A 85 9.51 -1.77 -5.93
CA TYR A 85 10.75 -2.32 -6.45
C TYR A 85 10.89 -3.78 -6.04
N HIS A 86 10.90 -4.67 -7.02
CA HIS A 86 11.04 -6.12 -6.85
C HIS A 86 12.51 -6.52 -6.83
N TYR A 87 12.91 -7.15 -5.73
CA TYR A 87 14.27 -7.59 -5.51
C TYR A 87 14.35 -9.12 -5.41
N PHE A 88 15.19 -9.68 -6.27
CA PHE A 88 15.44 -11.11 -6.39
C PHE A 88 16.90 -11.35 -6.79
N ARG A 89 17.43 -12.50 -6.37
CA ARG A 89 18.80 -12.95 -6.68
C ARG A 89 18.84 -14.06 -7.72
N ARG A 90 17.76 -14.83 -7.84
CA ARG A 90 17.64 -15.96 -8.76
C ARG A 90 16.50 -15.67 -9.74
N HIS A 91 16.69 -16.04 -11.00
CA HIS A 91 15.71 -15.81 -12.05
C HIS A 91 14.37 -16.54 -11.79
N ASN A 92 14.39 -17.68 -11.10
CA ASN A 92 13.15 -18.37 -10.70
C ASN A 92 12.31 -17.64 -9.61
N GLN A 93 12.81 -16.52 -9.10
CA GLN A 93 12.15 -15.63 -8.14
C GLN A 93 11.98 -14.23 -8.72
N SER A 94 12.15 -14.03 -10.04
CA SER A 94 11.99 -12.72 -10.66
C SER A 94 10.52 -12.31 -10.77
N GLY A 95 10.34 -11.03 -11.08
CA GLY A 95 9.04 -10.43 -11.31
C GLY A 95 8.13 -10.45 -10.08
N LEU A 96 6.86 -10.76 -10.29
CA LEU A 96 5.86 -10.74 -9.24
C LEU A 96 6.14 -11.75 -8.12
N ASN A 97 6.87 -12.86 -8.36
CA ASN A 97 7.20 -13.88 -7.35
C ASN A 97 8.45 -13.53 -6.52
N SER A 98 8.49 -12.32 -5.98
CA SER A 98 9.67 -11.77 -5.32
C SER A 98 9.32 -11.01 -4.05
N ARG A 99 10.36 -10.54 -3.37
CA ARG A 99 10.21 -9.55 -2.33
C ARG A 99 10.16 -8.17 -2.97
N PHE A 100 9.41 -7.25 -2.37
CA PHE A 100 9.26 -5.89 -2.87
C PHE A 100 9.36 -4.85 -1.75
N MET A 101 9.64 -3.61 -2.13
CA MET A 101 9.54 -2.45 -1.26
C MET A 101 9.22 -1.20 -2.07
N GLY A 102 8.62 -0.20 -1.45
CA GLY A 102 8.53 1.11 -2.06
C GLY A 102 7.56 2.06 -1.36
N PRO A 103 7.50 3.31 -1.83
CA PRO A 103 6.64 4.33 -1.27
C PRO A 103 5.18 4.10 -1.68
N PHE A 104 4.27 4.50 -0.80
CA PHE A 104 2.85 4.52 -1.08
C PHE A 104 2.24 5.88 -0.73
N LEU A 105 1.12 6.16 -1.38
CA LEU A 105 0.21 7.24 -1.06
C LEU A 105 -1.18 6.65 -0.86
N LYS A 106 -1.83 6.96 0.25
CA LYS A 106 -3.19 6.48 0.55
C LYS A 106 -4.07 7.61 1.00
N TYR A 107 -5.30 7.62 0.51
CA TYR A 107 -6.39 8.42 1.04
C TYR A 107 -7.39 7.49 1.72
N GLU A 108 -7.83 7.86 2.92
CA GLU A 108 -8.82 7.08 3.68
C GLU A 108 -9.86 8.00 4.28
N ARG A 109 -11.12 7.54 4.25
CA ARG A 109 -12.22 8.06 5.07
C ARG A 109 -12.77 6.91 5.91
N TYR A 110 -12.83 7.09 7.23
CA TYR A 110 -13.19 6.03 8.18
C TYR A 110 -14.07 6.58 9.30
N HIS A 111 -15.03 5.76 9.74
CA HIS A 111 -15.90 6.03 10.88
C HIS A 111 -15.58 4.99 11.96
N GLY A 112 -15.23 5.44 13.15
CA GLY A 112 -14.79 4.58 14.25
C GLY A 112 -15.43 4.92 15.57
N ASP A 113 -15.27 4.00 16.52
CA ASP A 113 -15.71 4.17 17.90
C ASP A 113 -14.50 4.02 18.84
N LEU A 114 -14.47 4.77 19.93
CA LEU A 114 -13.49 4.69 21.01
C LEU A 114 -14.25 4.56 22.33
N SER A 115 -13.92 3.53 23.12
CA SER A 115 -14.41 3.37 24.48
C SER A 115 -13.27 3.40 25.49
N GLN A 116 -13.49 4.05 26.62
CA GLN A 116 -12.54 4.10 27.73
C GLN A 116 -13.27 3.88 29.04
N SER A 117 -12.81 2.91 29.83
CA SER A 117 -13.28 2.72 31.20
C SER A 117 -12.25 3.30 32.17
N THR A 118 -12.66 4.25 33.02
CA THR A 118 -11.79 4.88 34.02
C THR A 118 -12.51 4.89 35.35
N HIS A 119 -11.94 4.24 36.37
CA HIS A 119 -12.53 4.10 37.70
C HIS A 119 -14.00 3.58 37.69
N GLY A 120 -14.32 2.68 36.75
CA GLY A 120 -15.66 2.12 36.59
C GLY A 120 -16.67 3.01 35.87
N ILE A 121 -16.25 4.15 35.33
CA ILE A 121 -17.06 5.00 34.46
C ILE A 121 -16.64 4.74 33.01
N ASP A 122 -17.60 4.31 32.19
CA ASP A 122 -17.40 4.09 30.77
C ASP A 122 -17.72 5.36 29.98
N SER A 123 -16.75 5.82 29.19
CA SER A 123 -16.90 6.92 28.24
C SER A 123 -16.81 6.39 26.82
N TYR A 124 -17.66 6.92 25.93
CA TYR A 124 -17.79 6.47 24.55
C TYR A 124 -17.72 7.67 23.61
N TRP A 125 -16.90 7.56 22.58
CA TRP A 125 -16.81 8.54 21.51
C TRP A 125 -16.94 7.86 20.15
N LYS A 126 -17.58 8.56 19.22
CA LYS A 126 -17.52 8.24 17.80
C LYS A 126 -16.61 9.23 17.10
N TYR A 127 -15.93 8.81 16.05
CA TYR A 127 -15.08 9.71 15.29
C TYR A 127 -15.12 9.43 13.80
N ASP A 128 -15.06 10.52 13.04
CA ASP A 128 -14.90 10.51 11.59
C ASP A 128 -13.51 11.02 11.27
N VAL A 129 -12.75 10.25 10.51
CA VAL A 129 -11.39 10.61 10.11
C VAL A 129 -11.29 10.58 8.60
N SER A 130 -10.71 11.63 8.03
CA SER A 130 -10.19 11.63 6.68
C SER A 130 -8.71 11.97 6.69
N ASP A 131 -7.89 11.14 6.03
CA ASP A 131 -6.45 11.35 5.96
C ASP A 131 -5.88 11.08 4.57
N ILE A 132 -4.76 11.75 4.28
CA ILE A 132 -3.82 11.37 3.24
C ILE A 132 -2.52 10.98 3.93
N ARG A 133 -2.05 9.76 3.68
CA ARG A 133 -0.81 9.21 4.23
C ARG A 133 0.21 8.95 3.14
N LEU A 134 1.44 9.37 3.39
CA LEU A 134 2.61 8.99 2.62
C LEU A 134 3.44 8.04 3.46
N GLY A 135 3.86 6.92 2.90
CA GLY A 135 4.63 5.93 3.65
C GLY A 135 5.51 5.08 2.79
N VAL A 136 6.11 4.09 3.44
CA VAL A 136 6.86 3.02 2.79
C VAL A 136 6.31 1.69 3.25
N ASN A 137 6.31 0.72 2.35
CA ASN A 137 6.04 -0.64 2.74
C ASN A 137 7.08 -1.59 2.12
N TRP A 138 7.16 -2.76 2.73
CA TRP A 138 7.90 -3.91 2.26
C TRP A 138 6.94 -5.08 2.13
N GLY A 139 7.36 -6.10 1.39
CA GLY A 139 6.56 -7.30 1.32
C GLY A 139 7.22 -8.42 0.55
N ARG A 140 6.48 -9.50 0.44
CA ARG A 140 6.85 -10.66 -0.35
C ARG A 140 5.61 -11.29 -0.95
N ARG A 141 5.72 -11.66 -2.21
CA ARG A 141 4.75 -12.51 -2.89
C ARG A 141 5.34 -13.90 -3.10
N TRP A 142 4.50 -14.91 -2.94
CA TRP A 142 4.80 -16.30 -3.25
C TRP A 142 3.77 -16.82 -4.23
N PHE A 143 4.23 -17.52 -5.25
CA PHE A 143 3.34 -18.23 -6.16
C PHE A 143 3.05 -19.65 -5.67
N ILE A 144 1.80 -20.08 -5.85
CA ILE A 144 1.35 -21.46 -5.70
C ILE A 144 0.99 -21.94 -7.11
N GLY A 145 1.87 -22.74 -7.72
CA GLY A 145 1.80 -23.03 -9.14
C GLY A 145 2.16 -21.81 -9.99
N ASN A 146 1.46 -21.61 -11.10
CA ASN A 146 1.81 -20.56 -12.09
C ASN A 146 0.96 -19.29 -11.98
N VAL A 147 -0.18 -19.35 -11.30
CA VAL A 147 -1.22 -18.29 -11.35
C VAL A 147 -1.60 -17.83 -9.95
N PHE A 148 -1.81 -18.77 -9.01
CA PHE A 148 -2.21 -18.39 -7.66
C PHE A 148 -1.05 -17.77 -6.91
N ASN A 149 -1.32 -16.76 -6.10
CA ASN A 149 -0.30 -16.14 -5.28
C ASN A 149 -0.83 -15.71 -3.91
N ILE A 150 0.11 -15.63 -2.97
CA ILE A 150 -0.07 -15.10 -1.63
C ILE A 150 0.89 -13.92 -1.47
N VAL A 151 0.40 -12.81 -0.94
CA VAL A 151 1.20 -11.62 -0.64
C VAL A 151 1.15 -11.36 0.86
N PHE A 152 2.32 -11.08 1.42
CA PHE A 152 2.47 -10.46 2.73
C PHE A 152 3.06 -9.08 2.53
N ARG A 153 2.44 -8.05 3.11
CA ARG A 153 2.89 -6.66 3.07
C ARG A 153 2.80 -6.05 4.45
N PHE A 154 3.79 -5.24 4.81
CA PHE A 154 3.76 -4.41 6.00
C PHE A 154 4.45 -3.08 5.74
N GLY A 155 4.02 -2.02 6.39
CA GLY A 155 4.55 -0.69 6.19
C GLY A 155 4.07 0.29 7.24
N TYR A 156 4.59 1.49 7.14
CA TYR A 156 4.17 2.61 7.98
C TYR A 156 4.06 3.88 7.13
N GLY A 157 3.00 4.64 7.36
CA GLY A 157 2.72 5.91 6.70
C GLY A 157 2.51 7.03 7.69
N TYR A 158 3.02 8.20 7.35
CA TYR A 158 2.80 9.43 8.08
C TYR A 158 1.64 10.22 7.44
N PRO A 159 0.67 10.71 8.23
CA PRO A 159 -0.41 11.53 7.69
C PRO A 159 0.11 12.91 7.27
N VAL A 160 0.11 13.18 5.97
CA VAL A 160 0.46 14.51 5.42
C VAL A 160 -0.73 15.45 5.42
N MET A 161 -1.94 14.90 5.42
CA MET A 161 -3.19 15.62 5.70
C MET A 161 -4.03 14.77 6.64
N TYR A 162 -4.63 15.39 7.65
CA TYR A 162 -5.46 14.70 8.64
C TYR A 162 -6.56 15.63 9.14
N GLN A 163 -7.78 15.13 9.11
CA GLN A 163 -8.93 15.78 9.70
C GLN A 163 -9.68 14.74 10.54
N SER A 164 -10.06 15.10 11.76
CA SER A 164 -10.90 14.29 12.64
C SER A 164 -12.03 15.12 13.20
N ILE A 165 -13.18 14.49 13.37
CA ILE A 165 -14.34 15.05 14.07
C ILE A 165 -14.78 14.00 15.09
N TRP A 166 -14.97 14.42 16.35
CA TRP A 166 -15.31 13.55 17.47
C TRP A 166 -16.69 13.89 18.03
N TYR A 167 -17.42 12.87 18.46
CA TYR A 167 -18.75 13.00 19.05
C TYR A 167 -18.87 12.15 20.31
N PRO A 168 -19.12 12.76 21.49
CA PRO A 168 -19.08 14.20 21.76
C PRO A 168 -17.69 14.85 21.54
N HIS A 169 -17.64 16.18 21.37
CA HIS A 169 -16.40 16.95 21.08
C HIS A 169 -15.40 17.05 22.25
N ASN A 170 -15.56 16.27 23.31
CA ASN A 170 -14.73 16.30 24.51
C ASN A 170 -13.80 15.08 24.59
N GLN A 171 -13.26 14.64 23.45
CA GLN A 171 -12.33 13.52 23.39
C GLN A 171 -11.07 13.79 24.22
N PRO A 172 -10.39 12.74 24.73
CA PRO A 172 -9.11 12.88 25.39
C PRO A 172 -8.05 13.50 24.44
N SER A 173 -7.14 14.31 24.98
CA SER A 173 -6.11 15.01 24.19
C SER A 173 -5.15 14.07 23.43
N TRP A 174 -5.00 12.83 23.89
CA TRP A 174 -4.17 11.81 23.25
C TRP A 174 -4.89 11.04 22.13
N ALA A 175 -6.21 11.15 22.01
CA ALA A 175 -7.02 10.29 21.14
C ALA A 175 -6.63 10.43 19.66
N ASP A 176 -6.50 11.67 19.15
CA ASP A 176 -6.04 11.91 17.78
C ASP A 176 -4.63 11.38 17.54
N GLY A 177 -3.73 11.52 18.53
CA GLY A 177 -2.37 11.01 18.44
C GLY A 177 -2.34 9.49 18.29
N LEU A 178 -3.15 8.79 19.09
CA LEU A 178 -3.29 7.34 19.02
C LEU A 178 -3.89 6.92 17.68
N VAL A 179 -4.98 7.56 17.23
CA VAL A 179 -5.62 7.24 15.95
C VAL A 179 -4.64 7.45 14.79
N LYS A 180 -3.91 8.57 14.77
CA LYS A 180 -2.87 8.82 13.76
C LYS A 180 -1.78 7.74 13.76
N PHE A 181 -1.33 7.34 14.95
CA PHE A 181 -0.28 6.33 15.09
C PHE A 181 -0.74 4.95 14.60
N VAL A 182 -1.92 4.49 15.03
CA VAL A 182 -2.49 3.19 14.66
C VAL A 182 -2.80 3.15 13.17
N LYS A 183 -3.40 4.21 12.63
CA LYS A 183 -3.62 4.33 11.18
C LYS A 183 -2.31 4.45 10.41
N GLY A 184 -1.19 4.77 11.05
CA GLY A 184 0.11 4.73 10.39
C GLY A 184 0.46 3.34 9.87
N PHE A 185 0.03 2.26 10.54
CA PHE A 185 0.33 0.90 10.11
C PHE A 185 -0.40 0.52 8.81
N ASP A 186 0.36 -0.04 7.86
CA ASP A 186 -0.15 -0.58 6.61
C ASP A 186 0.21 -2.06 6.50
N GLY A 187 -0.69 -2.96 6.90
CA GLY A 187 -0.46 -4.40 6.90
C GLY A 187 -1.48 -5.16 6.06
N GLU A 188 -1.02 -6.15 5.29
CA GLU A 188 -1.91 -6.96 4.45
C GLU A 188 -1.38 -8.39 4.29
N ILE A 189 -2.29 -9.36 4.39
CA ILE A 189 -2.10 -10.71 3.86
C ILE A 189 -3.19 -10.91 2.82
N SER A 190 -2.82 -11.11 1.56
CA SER A 190 -3.78 -11.27 0.48
C SER A 190 -3.53 -12.50 -0.36
N VAL A 191 -4.59 -13.01 -0.98
CA VAL A 191 -4.53 -14.12 -1.92
C VAL A 191 -5.08 -13.66 -3.26
N GLY A 192 -4.64 -14.26 -4.36
CA GLY A 192 -5.09 -13.81 -5.67
C GLY A 192 -4.50 -14.57 -6.85
N PHE A 193 -4.61 -13.95 -8.01
CA PHE A 193 -4.23 -14.51 -9.30
C PHE A 193 -3.26 -13.58 -10.01
N ALA A 194 -2.26 -14.15 -10.67
CA ALA A 194 -1.29 -13.46 -11.51
C ALA A 194 -1.45 -13.94 -12.96
N PHE A 195 -1.42 -13.01 -13.92
CA PHE A 195 -1.66 -13.28 -15.34
C PHE A 195 -0.86 -12.35 -16.27
#